data_AF-A0AA85JI79-F1
#
_entry.id   AF-A0AA85JI79-F1
#
_cell.length_a   1.000
_cell.length_b   1.000
_cell.length_c   1.000
_cell.angle_alpha   90.00
_cell.angle_beta   90.00
_cell.angle_gamma   90.00
#
_symmetry.space_group_name_H-M   'P 1'
#
loop_
_entity.id
_entity.type
_entity.pdbx_description
1 polymer ?
#
loop_
_entity_poly.entity_id
_entity_poly.type
_entity_poly.pdbx_seq_one_letter_code
_entity_poly.pdbx_strand_id
1 'polypeptide(L)'
;MSAQYNGVGDTVGSTVQRIISDFQGTMLASLAHVLKRDNTNADLIEHVALLSKNGYTIVALMSAYHSEFVPAPNTVGNMALLPLRTKFRGPAPMNPSLEKDIIDEALYLFKSLIFFRQYELKSEADRVLVYLVLYILECLRKLQKCPNRIVAGKELAAMAISRFDLPGDPDFPRELNNMYAKPKNSTELEAMRGYLTQLRQELGVRLIDKVYSDDNSPPNKDSVRKSDDRHA
;
A
#
# COMPACT_ATOMS: atom_id res chain seq x y z
N MET A 1 32.53 -7.11 -32.54
CA MET A 1 32.64 -5.94 -31.62
C MET A 1 31.73 -4.88 -32.24
N SER A 2 30.65 -4.40 -31.63
CA SER A 2 30.35 -4.15 -30.21
C SER A 2 28.83 -4.00 -30.07
N ALA A 3 28.26 -4.60 -29.02
CA ALA A 3 26.84 -4.57 -28.71
C ALA A 3 26.40 -3.18 -28.20
N GLN A 4 25.27 -2.68 -28.73
CA GLN A 4 24.51 -1.60 -28.10
C GLN A 4 23.46 -2.22 -27.17
N TYR A 5 23.69 -2.10 -25.87
CA TYR A 5 22.71 -2.32 -24.82
C TYR A 5 22.17 -0.95 -24.43
N ASN A 6 20.90 -0.65 -24.68
CA ASN A 6 20.17 0.45 -24.06
C ASN A 6 18.66 0.25 -24.28
N GLY A 7 17.87 0.33 -23.20
CA GLY A 7 16.42 0.59 -23.33
C GLY A 7 15.45 -0.32 -22.57
N VAL A 8 15.74 -0.80 -21.35
CA VAL A 8 14.78 -1.59 -20.55
C VAL A 8 14.46 -0.98 -19.17
N GLY A 9 15.10 0.13 -18.78
CA GLY A 9 14.94 0.73 -17.44
C GLY A 9 13.81 1.77 -17.28
N ASP A 10 13.34 2.40 -18.35
CA ASP A 10 12.49 3.60 -18.27
C ASP A 10 10.97 3.33 -18.25
N THR A 11 10.54 2.10 -18.56
CA THR A 11 9.13 1.80 -18.87
C THR A 11 8.28 1.42 -17.65
N VAL A 12 8.91 1.03 -16.53
CA VAL A 12 8.21 0.65 -15.30
C VAL A 12 7.86 1.91 -14.47
N GLY A 13 8.79 2.87 -14.41
CA GLY A 13 8.60 4.14 -13.74
C GLY A 13 7.49 5.00 -14.35
N SER A 14 7.39 5.05 -15.68
CA SER A 14 6.36 5.82 -16.42
C SER A 14 4.92 5.31 -16.20
N THR A 15 4.81 4.09 -15.75
CA THR A 15 3.61 3.29 -15.79
C THR A 15 2.93 3.27 -14.40
N VAL A 16 3.75 3.12 -13.36
CA VAL A 16 3.40 3.50 -11.98
C VAL A 16 3.05 4.99 -11.91
N GLN A 17 3.78 5.85 -12.63
CA GLN A 17 3.47 7.28 -12.75
C GLN A 17 2.06 7.54 -13.29
N ARG A 18 1.60 6.79 -14.29
CA ARG A 18 0.27 7.00 -14.90
C ARG A 18 -0.85 6.56 -13.95
N ILE A 19 -0.70 5.41 -13.29
CA ILE A 19 -1.64 4.94 -12.27
C ILE A 19 -1.70 5.94 -11.11
N ILE A 20 -0.55 6.41 -10.61
CA ILE A 20 -0.47 7.40 -9.52
C ILE A 20 -1.02 8.76 -9.98
N SER A 21 -0.76 9.20 -11.21
CA SER A 21 -1.25 10.47 -11.76
C SER A 21 -2.78 10.46 -11.99
N ASP A 22 -3.34 9.38 -12.52
CA ASP A 22 -4.79 9.23 -12.71
C ASP A 22 -5.51 9.08 -11.35
N PHE A 23 -4.84 8.48 -10.35
CA PHE A 23 -5.28 8.48 -8.96
C PHE A 23 -5.20 9.87 -8.31
N GLN A 24 -4.10 10.61 -8.51
CA GLN A 24 -3.86 11.94 -7.95
C GLN A 24 -4.87 12.96 -8.49
N GLY A 25 -5.26 12.87 -9.77
CA GLY A 25 -6.25 13.77 -10.38
C GLY A 25 -7.65 13.67 -9.77
N THR A 26 -8.06 12.48 -9.33
CA THR A 26 -9.36 12.26 -8.66
C THR A 26 -9.28 12.38 -7.13
N MET A 27 -8.12 12.08 -6.54
CA MET A 27 -7.93 12.12 -5.08
C MET A 27 -7.53 13.50 -4.56
N LEU A 28 -6.88 14.39 -5.35
CA LEU A 28 -6.52 15.74 -4.91
C LEU A 28 -7.75 16.60 -4.59
N ALA A 29 -8.87 16.42 -5.28
CA ALA A 29 -10.13 17.10 -4.96
C ALA A 29 -10.72 16.65 -3.62
N SER A 30 -10.62 15.35 -3.30
CA SER A 30 -11.12 14.76 -2.06
C SER A 30 -10.17 14.96 -0.87
N LEU A 31 -8.84 14.92 -1.11
CA LEU A 31 -7.80 15.24 -0.14
C LEU A 31 -7.77 16.74 0.16
N ALA A 32 -8.00 17.63 -0.81
CA ALA A 32 -8.04 19.07 -0.55
C ALA A 32 -9.14 19.48 0.44
N HIS A 33 -10.27 18.76 0.47
CA HIS A 33 -11.35 19.02 1.42
C HIS A 33 -11.07 18.47 2.84
N VAL A 34 -10.21 17.46 2.94
CA VAL A 34 -9.75 16.84 4.20
C VAL A 34 -8.52 17.57 4.76
N LEU A 35 -7.60 18.02 3.91
CA LEU A 35 -6.33 18.66 4.29
C LEU A 35 -6.42 20.17 4.53
N LYS A 36 -7.41 20.89 3.96
CA LYS A 36 -7.57 22.35 4.17
C LYS A 36 -8.03 22.75 5.58
N ARG A 37 -8.39 21.80 6.45
CA ARG A 37 -8.97 22.09 7.77
C ARG A 37 -7.98 21.92 8.94
N ASP A 38 -6.75 21.49 8.67
CA ASP A 38 -5.70 21.34 9.68
C ASP A 38 -4.55 22.32 9.46
N ASN A 39 -4.41 23.29 10.37
CA ASN A 39 -3.37 24.32 10.37
C ASN A 39 -1.97 23.78 10.77
N THR A 40 -1.83 22.47 10.96
CA THR A 40 -0.56 21.76 11.25
C THR A 40 0.17 21.28 9.99
N ASN A 41 -0.44 21.44 8.81
CA ASN A 41 0.17 21.09 7.52
C ASN A 41 0.97 22.25 6.89
N ALA A 42 1.05 23.42 7.54
CA ALA A 42 1.87 24.53 7.06
C ALA A 42 3.35 24.12 6.94
N ASP A 43 3.88 23.42 7.95
CA ASP A 43 5.27 22.96 7.99
C ASP A 43 5.56 21.86 6.96
N LEU A 44 4.59 20.99 6.68
CA LEU A 44 4.71 19.94 5.65
C LEU A 44 4.64 20.51 4.23
N ILE A 45 3.80 21.52 4.00
CA ILE A 45 3.75 22.26 2.73
C ILE A 45 5.06 23.04 2.55
N GLU A 46 5.61 23.63 3.61
CA GLU A 46 6.89 24.35 3.57
C GLU A 46 8.07 23.39 3.37
N HIS A 47 8.08 22.21 3.99
CA HIS A 47 9.07 21.16 3.76
C HIS A 47 9.02 20.64 2.32
N VAL A 48 7.83 20.38 1.78
CA VAL A 48 7.64 19.98 0.37
C VAL A 48 8.08 21.10 -0.59
N ALA A 49 7.86 22.38 -0.23
CA ALA A 49 8.32 23.54 -1.00
C ALA A 49 9.85 23.74 -0.93
N LEU A 50 10.49 23.40 0.18
CA LEU A 50 11.95 23.40 0.36
C LEU A 50 12.62 22.23 -0.39
N LEU A 51 12.00 21.05 -0.37
CA LEU A 51 12.47 19.85 -1.08
C LEU A 51 12.39 20.01 -2.60
N SER A 52 11.49 20.86 -3.11
CA SER A 52 11.43 21.25 -4.52
C SER A 52 12.59 22.15 -4.97
N LYS A 53 13.31 22.81 -4.06
CA LYS A 53 14.30 23.84 -4.39
C LYS A 53 15.74 23.34 -4.49
N ASN A 54 16.07 22.22 -3.83
CA ASN A 54 17.44 21.69 -3.80
C ASN A 54 17.48 20.21 -4.17
N GLY A 55 17.66 19.93 -5.47
CA GLY A 55 17.61 18.62 -6.12
C GLY A 55 18.63 17.55 -5.69
N TYR A 56 19.30 17.71 -4.54
CA TYR A 56 20.30 16.77 -4.03
C TYR A 56 19.85 16.00 -2.77
N THR A 57 18.65 16.26 -2.23
CA THR A 57 18.14 15.62 -0.98
C THR A 57 17.04 14.57 -1.20
N ILE A 58 16.77 14.18 -2.46
CA ILE A 58 15.72 13.19 -2.78
C ILE A 58 16.27 11.75 -2.71
N VAL A 59 17.56 11.56 -2.98
CA VAL A 59 18.18 10.21 -3.08
C VAL A 59 18.36 9.54 -1.71
N ALA A 60 18.63 10.32 -0.65
CA ALA A 60 18.79 9.80 0.72
C ALA A 60 17.45 9.42 1.39
N LEU A 61 16.33 10.06 1.00
CA LEU A 61 15.00 9.73 1.52
C LEU A 61 14.44 8.43 0.92
N MET A 62 14.81 8.07 -0.31
CA MET A 62 14.27 6.87 -0.97
C MET A 62 14.65 5.57 -0.27
N SER A 63 15.76 5.50 0.48
CA SER A 63 16.11 4.28 1.23
C SER A 63 15.17 3.96 2.40
N ALA A 64 14.46 4.96 2.94
CA ALA A 64 13.63 4.81 4.13
C ALA A 64 12.19 4.34 3.84
N TYR A 65 11.83 4.18 2.56
CA TYR A 65 10.47 3.81 2.14
C TYR A 65 10.39 2.45 1.46
N HIS A 66 11.46 1.66 1.52
CA HIS A 66 11.47 0.26 1.10
C HIS A 66 11.14 -0.66 2.26
N SER A 67 10.71 -1.87 1.94
CA SER A 67 10.40 -2.86 2.96
C SER A 67 11.64 -3.29 3.73
N GLU A 68 11.53 -3.32 5.05
CA GLU A 68 12.58 -3.81 5.97
C GLU A 68 12.60 -5.35 6.05
N PHE A 69 11.58 -6.03 5.50
CA PHE A 69 11.44 -7.49 5.57
C PHE A 69 12.29 -8.22 4.52
N VAL A 70 13.60 -7.94 4.54
CA VAL A 70 14.61 -8.55 3.67
C VAL A 70 15.71 -9.22 4.50
N PRO A 71 16.30 -10.35 4.05
CA PRO A 71 15.94 -11.10 2.85
C PRO A 71 14.63 -11.89 3.01
N ALA A 72 13.88 -12.04 1.92
CA ALA A 72 12.66 -12.84 1.87
C ALA A 72 12.91 -14.13 1.06
N PRO A 73 13.30 -15.25 1.70
CA PRO A 73 13.73 -16.45 0.98
C PRO A 73 12.58 -17.21 0.32
N ASN A 74 11.36 -17.08 0.86
CA ASN A 74 10.17 -17.70 0.30
C ASN A 74 9.45 -16.69 -0.60
N THR A 75 9.08 -17.11 -1.81
CA THR A 75 8.36 -16.27 -2.76
C THR A 75 7.19 -17.01 -3.39
N VAL A 76 6.20 -16.25 -3.86
CA VAL A 76 5.14 -16.70 -4.74
C VAL A 76 5.14 -15.81 -5.98
N GLY A 77 5.43 -16.38 -7.15
CA GLY A 77 5.87 -15.61 -8.31
C GLY A 77 7.17 -14.85 -7.97
N ASN A 78 7.11 -13.53 -8.13
CA ASN A 78 8.13 -12.59 -7.68
C ASN A 78 7.57 -11.72 -6.54
N MET A 79 6.83 -12.29 -5.60
CA MET A 79 6.39 -11.58 -4.39
C MET A 79 6.92 -12.32 -3.18
N ALA A 80 7.42 -11.59 -2.19
CA ALA A 80 7.84 -12.18 -0.93
C ALA A 80 6.65 -12.84 -0.21
N LEU A 81 6.81 -14.11 0.16
CA LEU A 81 5.86 -14.83 1.02
C LEU A 81 6.30 -14.62 2.47
N LEU A 82 5.79 -13.56 3.10
CA LEU A 82 6.20 -13.12 4.42
C LEU A 82 5.27 -13.67 5.51
N PRO A 83 5.77 -13.99 6.72
CA PRO A 83 4.93 -14.32 7.86
C PRO A 83 4.00 -13.16 8.24
N LEU A 84 2.78 -13.49 8.71
CA LEU A 84 1.75 -12.50 9.06
C LEU A 84 1.18 -12.75 10.46
N ARG A 85 0.87 -11.66 11.17
CA ARG A 85 0.06 -11.71 12.39
C ARG A 85 -1.42 -11.71 12.00
N THR A 86 -1.93 -12.86 11.61
CA THR A 86 -3.31 -12.98 11.12
C THR A 86 -4.04 -14.19 11.70
N LYS A 87 -5.37 -14.11 11.71
CA LYS A 87 -6.28 -15.25 11.98
C LYS A 87 -6.86 -15.86 10.71
N PHE A 88 -6.65 -15.21 9.55
CA PHE A 88 -7.17 -15.66 8.28
C PHE A 88 -6.33 -16.81 7.73
N ARG A 89 -7.00 -17.82 7.16
CA ARG A 89 -6.34 -18.95 6.52
C ARG A 89 -5.66 -18.50 5.23
N GLY A 90 -4.49 -19.04 4.95
CA GLY A 90 -3.78 -18.81 3.71
C GLY A 90 -2.37 -19.38 3.75
N PRO A 91 -1.61 -19.23 2.67
CA PRO A 91 -0.28 -19.80 2.52
C PRO A 91 0.82 -19.02 3.27
N ALA A 92 0.55 -17.80 3.76
CA ALA A 92 1.52 -17.09 4.58
C ALA A 92 1.70 -17.79 5.93
N PRO A 93 2.95 -17.97 6.40
CA PRO A 93 3.20 -18.49 7.74
C PRO A 93 2.50 -17.62 8.80
N MET A 94 1.57 -18.22 9.54
CA MET A 94 0.86 -17.51 10.61
C MET A 94 1.78 -17.46 11.84
N ASN A 95 2.09 -16.26 12.31
CA ASN A 95 2.86 -16.08 13.54
C ASN A 95 2.23 -14.98 14.40
N PRO A 96 1.40 -15.34 15.39
CA PRO A 96 0.76 -14.38 16.29
C PRO A 96 1.73 -13.57 17.17
N SER A 97 2.97 -14.05 17.33
CA SER A 97 3.99 -13.40 18.16
C SER A 97 4.79 -12.32 17.43
N LEU A 98 4.53 -12.10 16.14
CA LEU A 98 5.15 -11.00 15.40
C LEU A 98 4.71 -9.66 15.98
N GLU A 99 5.68 -8.85 16.38
CA GLU A 99 5.44 -7.47 16.81
C GLU A 99 5.00 -6.57 15.64
N LYS A 100 5.66 -6.73 14.48
CA LYS A 100 5.43 -5.97 13.25
C LYS A 100 5.44 -6.94 12.06
N ASP A 101 4.55 -6.73 11.11
CA ASP A 101 4.54 -7.43 9.81
C ASP A 101 4.44 -6.44 8.63
N ILE A 102 4.46 -6.98 7.41
CA ILE A 102 4.42 -6.18 6.17
C ILE A 102 3.14 -5.35 6.03
N ILE A 103 2.04 -5.75 6.68
CA ILE A 103 0.78 -5.01 6.68
C ILE A 103 0.90 -3.78 7.57
N ASP A 104 1.51 -3.93 8.75
CA ASP A 104 1.81 -2.80 9.65
C ASP A 104 2.76 -1.80 8.98
N GLU A 105 3.79 -2.29 8.29
CA GLU A 105 4.71 -1.46 7.49
C GLU A 105 3.99 -0.73 6.35
N ALA A 106 3.13 -1.41 5.59
CA ALA A 106 2.36 -0.79 4.52
C ALA A 106 1.43 0.31 5.05
N LEU A 107 0.73 0.08 6.15
CA LEU A 107 -0.13 1.08 6.78
C LEU A 107 0.65 2.27 7.33
N TYR A 108 1.87 2.04 7.84
CA TYR A 108 2.76 3.08 8.33
C TYR A 108 3.31 3.95 7.19
N LEU A 109 3.82 3.31 6.13
CA LEU A 109 4.44 3.99 4.99
C LEU A 109 3.42 4.58 4.00
N PHE A 110 2.16 4.14 4.05
CA PHE A 110 1.11 4.54 3.11
C PHE A 110 1.06 6.05 2.86
N LYS A 111 1.02 6.86 3.92
CA LYS A 111 0.92 8.33 3.80
C LYS A 111 2.10 8.91 3.03
N SER A 112 3.29 8.38 3.20
CA SER A 112 4.50 8.85 2.51
C SER A 112 4.53 8.34 1.07
N LEU A 113 4.18 7.07 0.86
CA LEU A 113 4.27 6.40 -0.43
C LEU A 113 3.32 6.96 -1.49
N ILE A 114 2.13 7.44 -1.10
CA ILE A 114 1.15 8.00 -2.04
C ILE A 114 1.54 9.37 -2.63
N PHE A 115 2.55 10.05 -2.05
CA PHE A 115 3.07 11.32 -2.59
C PHE A 115 4.16 11.11 -3.64
N PHE A 116 4.81 9.94 -3.65
CA PHE A 116 5.85 9.67 -4.62
C PHE A 116 5.26 9.48 -6.01
N ARG A 117 5.87 10.15 -6.99
CA ARG A 117 5.55 9.94 -8.41
C ARG A 117 6.22 8.69 -8.98
N GLN A 118 7.33 8.27 -8.38
CA GLN A 118 8.12 7.12 -8.82
C GLN A 118 8.52 6.29 -7.61
N TYR A 119 8.48 4.97 -7.76
CA TYR A 119 8.94 4.02 -6.76
C TYR A 119 9.77 2.94 -7.46
N GLU A 120 11.01 2.76 -7.02
CA GLU A 120 11.91 1.74 -7.55
C GLU A 120 11.73 0.43 -6.76
N LEU A 121 11.52 -0.70 -7.43
CA LEU A 121 11.42 -1.98 -6.74
C LEU A 121 12.82 -2.54 -6.48
N LYS A 122 13.24 -2.59 -5.21
CA LYS A 122 14.56 -3.12 -4.81
C LYS A 122 14.50 -4.57 -4.35
N SER A 123 13.33 -5.03 -3.91
CA SER A 123 13.17 -6.37 -3.33
C SER A 123 11.83 -7.02 -3.68
N GLU A 124 11.73 -8.32 -3.43
CA GLU A 124 10.46 -9.06 -3.50
C GLU A 124 9.45 -8.59 -2.43
N ALA A 125 9.94 -8.05 -1.31
CA ALA A 125 9.12 -7.47 -0.25
C ALA A 125 8.50 -6.12 -0.67
N ASP A 126 9.24 -5.31 -1.44
CA ASP A 126 8.72 -4.07 -2.03
C ASP A 126 7.50 -4.30 -2.93
N ARG A 127 7.46 -5.43 -3.64
CA ARG A 127 6.31 -5.77 -4.48
C ARG A 127 5.06 -6.06 -3.64
N VAL A 128 5.23 -6.69 -2.49
CA VAL A 128 4.13 -6.87 -1.52
C VAL A 128 3.70 -5.52 -0.95
N LEU A 129 4.66 -4.67 -0.59
CA LEU A 129 4.41 -3.32 -0.08
C LEU A 129 3.61 -2.47 -1.07
N VAL A 130 4.02 -2.42 -2.34
CA VAL A 130 3.31 -1.68 -3.39
C VAL A 130 1.91 -2.24 -3.60
N TYR A 131 1.75 -3.57 -3.63
CA TYR A 131 0.44 -4.19 -3.73
C TYR A 131 -0.50 -3.77 -2.59
N LEU A 132 0.00 -3.81 -1.34
CA LEU A 132 -0.77 -3.41 -0.16
C LEU A 132 -1.15 -1.93 -0.22
N VAL A 133 -0.25 -1.04 -0.64
CA VAL A 133 -0.55 0.39 -0.83
C VAL A 133 -1.67 0.60 -1.85
N LEU A 134 -1.61 -0.09 -3.00
CA LEU A 134 -2.68 -0.02 -4.01
C LEU A 134 -4.01 -0.54 -3.46
N TYR A 135 -3.99 -1.62 -2.70
CA TYR A 135 -5.20 -2.18 -2.08
C TYR A 135 -5.77 -1.28 -0.98
N ILE A 136 -4.92 -0.61 -0.17
CA ILE A 136 -5.37 0.41 0.80
C ILE A 136 -6.15 1.51 0.07
N LEU A 137 -5.66 1.97 -1.09
CA LEU A 137 -6.35 3.00 -1.85
C LEU A 137 -7.73 2.54 -2.35
N GLU A 138 -7.84 1.29 -2.80
CA GLU A 138 -9.12 0.70 -3.21
C GLU A 138 -10.10 0.58 -2.02
N CYS A 139 -9.60 0.13 -0.86
CA CYS A 139 -10.36 0.12 0.38
C CYS A 139 -10.87 1.52 0.74
N LEU A 140 -10.02 2.55 0.72
CA LEU A 140 -10.42 3.91 1.05
C LEU A 140 -11.51 4.45 0.11
N ARG A 141 -11.46 4.14 -1.20
CA ARG A 141 -12.54 4.48 -2.15
C ARG A 141 -13.86 3.79 -1.80
N LYS A 142 -13.80 2.53 -1.38
CA LYS A 142 -14.99 1.79 -0.95
C LYS A 142 -15.58 2.36 0.35
N LEU A 143 -14.71 2.71 1.30
CA LEU A 143 -15.08 3.28 2.60
C LEU A 143 -15.75 4.66 2.50
N GLN A 144 -15.47 5.45 1.46
CA GLN A 144 -16.15 6.73 1.23
C GLN A 144 -17.69 6.62 1.13
N LYS A 145 -18.19 5.45 0.72
CA LYS A 145 -19.63 5.17 0.59
C LYS A 145 -20.20 4.46 1.82
N CYS A 146 -19.38 4.16 2.83
CA CYS A 146 -19.78 3.39 4.00
C CYS A 146 -20.15 4.33 5.16
N PRO A 147 -21.41 4.33 5.63
CA PRO A 147 -21.86 5.28 6.65
C PRO A 147 -21.32 5.00 8.05
N ASN A 148 -20.92 3.76 8.34
CA ASN A 148 -20.43 3.35 9.65
C ASN A 148 -19.48 2.16 9.56
N ARG A 149 -18.80 1.88 10.68
CA ARG A 149 -17.83 0.80 10.87
C ARG A 149 -18.37 -0.59 10.55
N ILE A 150 -19.63 -0.87 10.90
CA ILE A 150 -20.25 -2.18 10.65
C ILE A 150 -20.43 -2.43 9.16
N VAL A 151 -20.94 -1.43 8.43
CA VAL A 151 -21.11 -1.50 6.97
C VAL A 151 -19.73 -1.59 6.29
N ALA A 152 -18.78 -0.77 6.72
CA ALA A 152 -17.39 -0.82 6.26
C ALA A 152 -16.76 -2.22 6.42
N GLY A 153 -16.94 -2.85 7.58
CA GLY A 153 -16.49 -4.22 7.85
C GLY A 153 -17.04 -5.25 6.87
N LYS A 154 -18.35 -5.20 6.61
CA LYS A 154 -18.99 -6.11 5.66
C LYS A 154 -18.50 -5.88 4.22
N GLU A 155 -18.42 -4.62 3.80
CA GLU A 155 -18.01 -4.27 2.44
C GLU A 155 -16.54 -4.62 2.16
N LEU A 156 -15.62 -4.34 3.10
CA LEU A 156 -14.21 -4.72 2.94
C LEU A 156 -14.01 -6.24 3.04
N ALA A 157 -14.74 -6.94 3.91
CA ALA A 157 -14.69 -8.39 3.98
C ALA A 157 -15.16 -9.05 2.66
N ALA A 158 -16.25 -8.54 2.07
CA ALA A 158 -16.73 -9.00 0.77
C ALA A 158 -15.72 -8.69 -0.36
N MET A 159 -15.15 -7.49 -0.35
CA MET A 159 -14.15 -7.07 -1.35
C MET A 159 -12.87 -7.89 -1.27
N ALA A 160 -12.43 -8.28 -0.07
CA ALA A 160 -11.21 -9.07 0.14
C ALA A 160 -11.27 -10.46 -0.51
N ILE A 161 -12.45 -11.08 -0.55
CA ILE A 161 -12.69 -12.41 -1.14
C ILE A 161 -13.26 -12.37 -2.56
N SER A 162 -13.70 -11.19 -3.03
CA SER A 162 -14.23 -11.02 -4.37
C SER A 162 -13.19 -11.41 -5.43
N ARG A 163 -13.65 -11.82 -6.61
CA ARG A 163 -12.73 -12.14 -7.72
C ARG A 163 -11.87 -10.92 -8.04
N PHE A 164 -10.56 -11.13 -8.04
CA PHE A 164 -9.57 -10.17 -8.50
C PHE A 164 -8.61 -10.82 -9.48
N ASP A 165 -8.04 -9.97 -10.31
CA ASP A 165 -7.12 -10.36 -11.37
C ASP A 165 -5.70 -10.54 -10.83
N LEU A 166 -5.04 -11.56 -11.32
CA LEU A 166 -3.67 -11.93 -10.99
C LEU A 166 -2.74 -11.61 -12.16
N PRO A 167 -1.42 -11.49 -11.92
CA PRO A 167 -0.45 -11.30 -12.99
C PRO A 167 -0.62 -12.35 -14.09
N GLY A 168 -0.89 -11.90 -15.31
CA GLY A 168 -1.17 -12.76 -16.48
C GLY A 168 -2.65 -12.98 -16.80
N ASP A 169 -3.58 -12.52 -15.97
CA ASP A 169 -5.01 -12.46 -16.31
C ASP A 169 -5.28 -11.34 -17.35
N PRO A 170 -6.28 -11.47 -18.25
CA PRO A 170 -6.56 -10.46 -19.28
C PRO A 170 -6.90 -9.08 -18.75
N ASP A 171 -7.58 -9.04 -17.59
CA ASP A 171 -8.05 -7.83 -16.93
C ASP A 171 -7.05 -7.28 -15.90
N PHE A 172 -5.91 -7.95 -15.70
CA PHE A 172 -4.85 -7.45 -14.83
C PHE A 172 -4.24 -6.18 -15.43
N PRO A 173 -4.07 -5.09 -14.64
CA PRO A 173 -3.56 -3.82 -15.15
C PRO A 173 -2.26 -4.01 -15.92
N ARG A 174 -2.26 -3.63 -17.20
CA ARG A 174 -1.10 -3.83 -18.10
C ARG A 174 0.14 -3.14 -17.58
N GLU A 175 -0.09 -2.05 -16.86
CA GLU A 175 0.91 -1.25 -16.21
C GLU A 175 1.69 -2.03 -15.14
N LEU A 176 1.03 -2.99 -14.48
CA LEU A 176 1.63 -3.79 -13.43
C LEU A 176 2.31 -5.07 -13.95
N ASN A 177 2.06 -5.48 -15.21
CA ASN A 177 2.58 -6.72 -15.78
C ASN A 177 4.12 -6.78 -15.82
N ASN A 178 4.80 -5.64 -15.97
CA ASN A 178 6.27 -5.61 -15.97
C ASN A 178 6.87 -5.72 -14.56
N MET A 179 6.05 -5.55 -13.51
CA MET A 179 6.48 -5.58 -12.11
C MET A 179 6.19 -6.90 -11.43
N TYR A 180 5.11 -7.57 -11.82
CA TYR A 180 4.65 -8.82 -11.22
C TYR A 180 4.75 -9.98 -12.21
N ALA A 181 5.38 -11.06 -11.77
CA ALA A 181 5.55 -12.27 -12.54
C ALA A 181 4.26 -13.08 -12.54
N LYS A 182 3.84 -13.52 -13.74
CA LYS A 182 2.77 -14.50 -13.90
C LYS A 182 3.12 -15.80 -13.16
N PRO A 183 2.16 -16.43 -12.44
CA PRO A 183 2.34 -17.77 -11.89
C PRO A 183 2.73 -18.80 -12.96
N LYS A 184 3.74 -19.61 -12.68
CA LYS A 184 4.32 -20.59 -13.62
C LYS A 184 3.42 -21.81 -13.82
N ASN A 185 2.63 -22.17 -12.81
CA ASN A 185 1.77 -23.34 -12.83
C ASN A 185 0.52 -23.13 -11.94
N SER A 186 -0.43 -24.06 -12.01
CA SER A 186 -1.69 -24.00 -11.27
C SER A 186 -1.48 -23.95 -9.74
N THR A 187 -0.47 -24.66 -9.23
CA THR A 187 -0.14 -24.66 -7.80
C THR A 187 0.31 -23.29 -7.31
N GLU A 188 1.20 -22.63 -8.05
CA GLU A 188 1.66 -21.27 -7.74
C GLU A 188 0.53 -20.24 -7.91
N LEU A 189 -0.35 -20.44 -8.89
CA LEU A 189 -1.54 -19.61 -9.09
C LEU A 189 -2.46 -19.66 -7.86
N GLU A 190 -2.77 -20.85 -7.37
CA GLU A 190 -3.62 -21.04 -6.19
C GLU A 190 -2.94 -20.48 -4.92
N ALA A 191 -1.63 -20.70 -4.77
CA ALA A 191 -0.86 -20.11 -3.68
C ALA A 191 -0.87 -18.57 -3.75
N MET A 192 -0.70 -17.97 -4.94
CA MET A 192 -0.72 -16.52 -5.11
C MET A 192 -2.11 -15.95 -4.77
N ARG A 193 -3.17 -16.58 -5.28
CA ARG A 193 -4.55 -16.19 -4.97
C ARG A 193 -4.83 -16.27 -3.48
N GLY A 194 -4.43 -17.37 -2.84
CA GLY A 194 -4.59 -17.57 -1.40
C GLY A 194 -3.81 -16.54 -0.59
N TYR A 195 -2.57 -16.24 -0.97
CA TYR A 195 -1.73 -15.27 -0.26
C TYR A 195 -2.30 -13.86 -0.34
N LEU A 196 -2.66 -13.42 -1.55
CA LEU A 196 -3.24 -12.11 -1.77
C LEU A 196 -4.61 -11.96 -1.08
N THR A 197 -5.43 -13.01 -1.07
CA THR A 197 -6.70 -13.02 -0.30
C THR A 197 -6.45 -12.86 1.20
N GLN A 198 -5.46 -13.58 1.74
CA GLN A 198 -5.08 -13.49 3.16
C GLN A 198 -4.59 -12.07 3.54
N LEU A 199 -3.73 -11.47 2.71
CA LEU A 199 -3.27 -10.09 2.87
C LEU A 199 -4.44 -9.11 2.86
N ARG A 200 -5.36 -9.24 1.90
CA ARG A 200 -6.52 -8.36 1.76
C ARG A 200 -7.44 -8.41 2.98
N GLN A 201 -7.74 -9.60 3.47
CA GLN A 201 -8.61 -9.79 4.63
C GLN A 201 -8.03 -9.14 5.89
N GLU A 202 -6.75 -9.42 6.17
CA GLU A 202 -6.08 -8.86 7.35
C GLU A 202 -5.92 -7.34 7.24
N LEU A 203 -5.50 -6.82 6.08
CA LEU A 203 -5.36 -5.39 5.85
C LEU A 203 -6.70 -4.65 5.99
N GLY A 204 -7.79 -5.21 5.48
CA GLY A 204 -9.13 -4.62 5.56
C GLY A 204 -9.58 -4.42 7.01
N VAL A 205 -9.37 -5.43 7.87
CA VAL A 205 -9.71 -5.34 9.30
C VAL A 205 -8.88 -4.26 9.99
N ARG A 206 -7.54 -4.27 9.82
CA ARG A 206 -6.65 -3.29 10.45
C ARG A 206 -6.88 -1.86 9.95
N LEU A 207 -7.27 -1.70 8.69
CA LEU A 207 -7.58 -0.39 8.12
C LEU A 207 -8.85 0.21 8.74
N ILE A 208 -9.88 -0.61 8.99
CA ILE A 208 -11.13 -0.15 9.63
C ILE A 208 -10.84 0.41 11.03
N ASP A 209 -9.98 -0.24 11.81
CA ASP A 209 -9.55 0.24 13.13
C ASP A 209 -8.87 1.60 13.06
N LYS A 210 -8.11 1.86 11.99
CA LYS A 210 -7.47 3.16 11.77
C LYS A 210 -8.44 4.25 11.29
N VAL A 211 -9.51 3.89 10.55
CA VAL A 211 -10.47 4.85 9.96
C VAL A 211 -11.61 5.21 10.92
N TYR A 212 -12.08 4.23 11.70
CA TYR A 212 -13.21 4.37 12.63
C TYR A 212 -12.71 4.10 14.05
N SER A 213 -12.11 5.12 14.69
CA SER A 213 -11.47 4.96 16.00
C SER A 213 -12.42 4.96 17.21
N ASP A 214 -13.75 4.96 17.02
CA ASP A 214 -14.74 4.69 18.08
C ASP A 214 -16.04 4.14 17.46
N ASP A 215 -16.63 3.11 18.07
CA ASP A 215 -17.73 2.26 17.55
C ASP A 215 -19.05 2.99 17.19
N ASN A 216 -19.13 4.32 17.30
CA ASN A 216 -20.28 5.13 16.86
C ASN A 216 -19.92 6.51 16.28
N SER A 217 -18.68 6.73 15.85
CA SER A 217 -18.29 7.99 15.20
C SER A 217 -18.34 7.89 13.66
N PRO A 218 -18.85 8.91 12.93
CA PRO A 218 -18.50 9.08 11.52
C PRO A 218 -16.97 9.13 11.37
N PRO A 219 -16.40 8.77 10.20
CA PRO A 219 -14.94 8.56 10.02
C PRO A 219 -14.12 9.64 10.71
N ASN A 220 -13.25 9.22 11.64
CA ASN A 220 -12.84 10.05 12.76
C ASN A 220 -11.93 11.21 12.33
N LYS A 221 -12.12 12.37 12.95
CA LYS A 221 -11.42 13.64 12.62
C LYS A 221 -10.17 13.88 13.48
N ASP A 222 -9.96 13.17 14.59
CA ASP A 222 -8.97 13.59 15.61
C ASP A 222 -8.23 12.43 16.33
N SER A 223 -7.34 11.70 15.65
CA SER A 223 -6.48 10.69 16.30
C SER A 223 -5.05 11.17 16.64
N VAL A 224 -4.74 12.47 16.61
CA VAL A 224 -3.38 13.01 16.92
C VAL A 224 -3.40 14.18 17.90
N ARG A 225 -4.36 14.24 18.83
CA ARG A 225 -4.28 15.18 19.98
C ARG A 225 -4.85 14.54 21.24
N LYS A 226 -4.05 13.68 21.88
CA LYS A 226 -4.02 13.46 23.33
C LYS A 226 -3.02 12.35 23.67
N SER A 227 -1.74 12.70 23.71
CA SER A 227 -0.76 11.94 24.49
C SER A 227 0.21 12.82 25.27
N ASP A 228 0.01 14.14 25.31
CA ASP A 228 0.71 15.05 26.21
C ASP A 228 -0.35 15.79 27.01
N ASP A 229 -0.56 15.37 28.28
CA ASP A 229 -1.17 16.12 29.40
C ASP A 229 -1.72 15.17 30.47
N ARG A 230 -0.94 14.14 30.84
CA ARG A 230 -1.11 13.47 32.13
C ARG A 230 0.25 13.06 32.65
N HIS A 231 1.07 14.02 33.07
CA HIS A 231 2.02 13.95 34.19
C HIS A 231 2.47 15.40 34.51
N ALA A 232 1.64 16.10 35.28
CA ALA A 232 1.99 17.24 36.13
C ALA A 232 0.90 17.35 37.22
#